data_AF-A0A662U899-F1
#
_entry.id   AF-A0A662U899-F1
#
_cell.length_a   1.000
_cell.length_b   1.000
_cell.length_c   1.000
_cell.angle_alpha   90.00
_cell.angle_beta   90.00
_cell.angle_gamma   90.00
#
_symmetry.space_group_name_H-M   'P 1'
#
loop_
_entity.id
_entity.type
_entity.pdbx_description
1 polymer ?
#
loop_
_entity_poly.entity_id
_entity_poly.type
_entity_poly.pdbx_seq_one_letter_code
_entity_poly.pdbx_strand_id
1 'polypeptide(L)'
;MVLEQKIMNLISGITDPSIRIEIARTIKFLFEVWVSGRVPANEILRDLKDVTYMVVSFKFPLLSEEELKKKADDLAEDIFKAFKLESMFRMSFVRHREKIMF
;
A
#
# COMPACT_ATOMS: atom_id res chain seq x y z
N MET A 1 10.85 4.80 -5.80
CA MET A 1 9.98 3.62 -5.90
C MET A 1 10.01 2.82 -4.61
N VAL A 2 9.62 3.45 -3.48
CA VAL A 2 9.55 2.76 -2.19
C VAL A 2 8.25 1.94 -2.12
N LEU A 3 7.16 2.49 -2.65
CA LEU A 3 5.87 1.82 -2.70
C LEU A 3 5.90 0.52 -3.53
N GLU A 4 6.52 0.54 -4.71
CA GLU A 4 6.66 -0.64 -5.55
C GLU A 4 7.38 -1.77 -4.81
N GLN A 5 8.45 -1.44 -4.07
CA GLN A 5 9.17 -2.42 -3.27
C GLN A 5 8.29 -3.02 -2.16
N LYS A 6 7.49 -2.19 -1.47
CA LYS A 6 6.55 -2.69 -0.45
C LYS A 6 5.50 -3.64 -1.04
N ILE A 7 4.95 -3.30 -2.21
CA ILE A 7 4.00 -4.15 -2.93
C ILE A 7 4.65 -5.48 -3.32
N MET A 8 5.86 -5.44 -3.88
CA MET A 8 6.60 -6.64 -4.28
C MET A 8 6.91 -7.56 -3.10
N ASN A 9 7.28 -6.99 -1.95
CA ASN A 9 7.52 -7.75 -0.73
C ASN A 9 6.24 -8.39 -0.20
N LEU A 10 5.11 -7.67 -0.22
CA LEU A 10 3.82 -8.18 0.23
C LEU A 10 3.39 -9.42 -0.57
N ILE A 11 3.46 -9.32 -1.90
CA ILE A 11 3.02 -10.40 -2.81
C ILE A 11 4.07 -11.51 -2.99
N SER A 12 5.27 -11.35 -2.44
CA SER A 12 6.32 -12.38 -2.50
C SER A 12 5.83 -13.68 -1.83
N GLY A 13 6.04 -14.82 -2.47
CA GLY A 13 5.57 -16.13 -1.99
C GLY A 13 4.14 -16.50 -2.40
N ILE A 14 3.39 -15.60 -3.04
CA ILE A 14 2.16 -15.96 -3.75
C ILE A 14 2.55 -16.46 -5.14
N THR A 15 2.17 -17.68 -5.51
CA THR A 15 2.56 -18.30 -6.78
C THR A 15 1.64 -17.92 -7.94
N ASP A 16 0.35 -17.73 -7.67
CA ASP A 16 -0.65 -17.36 -8.68
C ASP A 16 -0.42 -15.92 -9.19
N PRO A 17 -0.09 -15.73 -10.48
CA PRO A 17 0.15 -14.41 -11.05
C PRO A 17 -1.09 -13.49 -11.04
N SER A 18 -2.28 -14.05 -11.20
CA SER A 18 -3.54 -13.30 -11.22
C SER A 18 -3.81 -12.68 -9.85
N ILE A 19 -3.62 -13.46 -8.78
CA ILE A 19 -3.78 -12.98 -7.40
C ILE A 19 -2.75 -11.88 -7.10
N ARG A 20 -1.49 -12.07 -7.51
CA ARG A 20 -0.43 -11.06 -7.34
C ARG A 20 -0.77 -9.74 -8.01
N ILE A 21 -1.27 -9.80 -9.26
CA ILE A 21 -1.67 -8.63 -10.03
C ILE A 21 -2.84 -7.92 -9.35
N GLU A 22 -3.83 -8.67 -8.88
CA GLU A 22 -5.01 -8.10 -8.24
C GLU A 22 -4.65 -7.35 -6.94
N ILE A 23 -3.85 -7.96 -6.07
CA ILE A 23 -3.36 -7.31 -4.84
C ILE A 23 -2.60 -6.02 -5.18
N ALA A 24 -1.69 -6.08 -6.16
CA ALA A 24 -0.91 -4.92 -6.57
C ALA A 24 -1.80 -3.79 -7.12
N ARG A 25 -2.82 -4.14 -7.93
CA ARG A 25 -3.80 -3.18 -8.46
C ARG A 25 -4.60 -2.53 -7.35
N THR A 26 -5.09 -3.30 -6.38
CA THR A 26 -5.86 -2.77 -5.24
C THR A 26 -5.04 -1.77 -4.44
N ILE A 27 -3.79 -2.10 -4.09
CA ILE A 27 -2.93 -1.17 -3.34
C ILE A 27 -2.61 0.09 -4.17
N LYS A 28 -2.36 -0.06 -5.47
CA LYS A 28 -2.15 1.09 -6.35
C LYS A 28 -3.40 1.97 -6.47
N PHE A 29 -4.58 1.37 -6.54
CA PHE A 29 -5.85 2.10 -6.50
C PHE A 29 -5.99 2.90 -5.21
N LEU A 30 -5.74 2.28 -4.04
CA LEU A 30 -5.77 3.00 -2.76
C LEU A 30 -4.77 4.15 -2.70
N PHE A 31 -3.60 4.00 -3.33
CA PHE A 31 -2.64 5.10 -3.46
C PHE A 31 -3.16 6.25 -4.33
N GLU A 32 -3.79 5.94 -5.47
CA GLU A 32 -4.40 6.96 -6.33
C GLU A 32 -5.59 7.67 -5.63
N VAL A 33 -6.35 6.94 -4.81
CA VAL A 33 -7.38 7.54 -3.94
C VAL A 33 -6.74 8.45 -2.88
N TRP A 34 -5.64 8.03 -2.23
CA TRP A 34 -4.90 8.84 -1.27
C TRP A 34 -4.41 10.17 -1.88
N VAL A 35 -3.76 10.12 -3.04
CA VAL A 35 -3.23 11.34 -3.69
C VAL A 35 -4.33 12.26 -4.21
N SER A 36 -5.56 11.75 -4.41
CA SER A 36 -6.70 12.60 -4.75
C SER A 36 -7.11 13.56 -3.62
N GLY A 37 -6.70 13.26 -2.37
CA GLY A 37 -6.99 14.06 -1.18
C GLY A 37 -8.46 14.03 -0.74
N ARG A 38 -9.29 13.17 -1.32
CA ARG A 38 -10.74 13.12 -1.06
C ARG A 38 -11.16 12.21 0.09
N VAL A 39 -10.26 11.35 0.56
CA VAL A 39 -10.53 10.32 1.58
C VAL A 39 -9.59 10.52 2.75
N PRO A 40 -10.08 10.46 4.00
CA PRO A 40 -9.24 10.68 5.17
C PRO A 40 -8.25 9.52 5.40
N ALA A 41 -7.14 9.85 6.05
CA ALA A 41 -6.01 8.92 6.27
C ALA A 41 -6.41 7.63 7.00
N ASN A 42 -7.32 7.71 7.97
CA ASN A 42 -7.78 6.56 8.75
C ASN A 42 -8.59 5.56 7.90
N GLU A 43 -9.36 6.04 6.92
CA GLU A 43 -10.10 5.18 6.01
C GLU A 43 -9.15 4.43 5.06
N ILE A 44 -8.17 5.12 4.48
CA ILE A 44 -7.13 4.49 3.66
C ILE A 44 -6.36 3.43 4.46
N LEU A 45 -5.99 3.74 5.70
CA LEU A 45 -5.27 2.80 6.56
C LEU A 45 -6.13 1.58 6.90
N ARG A 46 -7.42 1.76 7.19
CA ARG A 46 -8.36 0.66 7.43
C ARG A 46 -8.44 -0.26 6.20
N ASP A 47 -8.63 0.30 5.02
CA ASP A 47 -8.76 -0.48 3.80
C ASP A 47 -7.44 -1.20 3.45
N LEU A 48 -6.28 -0.59 3.75
CA LEU A 48 -4.98 -1.26 3.67
C LEU A 48 -4.88 -2.44 4.64
N LYS A 49 -5.37 -2.31 5.88
CA LYS A 49 -5.38 -3.41 6.86
C LYS A 49 -6.23 -4.58 6.38
N ASP A 50 -7.37 -4.32 5.76
CA ASP A 50 -8.22 -5.37 5.20
C ASP A 50 -7.51 -6.12 4.07
N VAL A 51 -6.85 -5.38 3.17
CA VAL A 51 -6.07 -5.97 2.06
C VAL A 51 -4.89 -6.77 2.58
N THR A 52 -4.09 -6.23 3.51
CA THR A 52 -2.95 -6.95 4.07
C THR A 52 -3.39 -8.15 4.89
N TYR A 53 -4.53 -8.08 5.58
CA TYR A 53 -5.10 -9.20 6.31
C TYR A 53 -5.48 -10.37 5.39
N MET A 54 -6.15 -10.09 4.27
CA MET A 54 -6.44 -11.12 3.26
C MET A 54 -5.17 -11.77 2.73
N VAL A 55 -4.12 -10.99 2.50
CA VAL A 55 -2.84 -11.51 2.00
C VAL A 55 -2.12 -12.34 3.07
N VAL A 56 -2.07 -11.88 4.30
CA VAL A 56 -1.36 -12.56 5.40
C VAL A 56 -2.09 -13.85 5.78
N SER A 57 -3.42 -13.84 5.88
CA SER A 57 -4.23 -15.04 6.14
C SER A 57 -4.04 -16.10 5.06
N PHE A 58 -3.96 -15.70 3.79
CA PHE A 58 -3.64 -16.60 2.69
C PHE A 58 -2.21 -17.19 2.79
N LYS A 59 -1.21 -16.36 3.12
CA LYS A 59 0.20 -16.78 3.17
C LYS A 59 0.57 -17.58 4.42
N PHE A 60 -0.12 -17.35 5.53
CA PHE A 60 0.21 -17.89 6.84
C PHE A 60 -1.01 -18.50 7.52
N PRO A 61 -1.65 -19.52 6.93
CA PRO A 61 -2.93 -20.06 7.41
C PRO A 61 -2.87 -20.74 8.79
N LEU A 62 -1.65 -20.96 9.32
CA LEU A 62 -1.41 -21.60 10.62
C LEU A 62 -1.21 -20.60 11.76
N LEU A 63 -1.10 -19.30 11.47
CA LEU A 63 -1.01 -18.28 12.52
C LEU A 63 -2.37 -18.10 13.20
N SER A 64 -2.33 -17.73 14.46
CA SER A 64 -3.55 -17.34 15.18
C SER A 64 -4.13 -16.04 14.64
N GLU A 65 -5.42 -15.81 14.88
CA GLU A 65 -6.13 -14.58 14.50
C GLU A 65 -5.41 -13.30 14.98
N GLU A 66 -4.88 -13.32 16.21
CA GLU A 66 -4.17 -12.17 16.79
C GLU A 66 -2.84 -11.91 16.07
N GLU A 67 -2.08 -12.97 15.76
CA GLU A 67 -0.83 -12.87 15.00
C GLU A 67 -1.08 -12.40 13.56
N LEU A 68 -2.14 -12.90 12.92
CA LEU A 68 -2.55 -12.47 11.59
C LEU A 68 -2.88 -10.98 11.56
N LYS A 69 -3.71 -10.51 12.50
CA LYS A 69 -4.09 -9.09 12.64
C LYS A 69 -2.88 -8.21 12.88
N LYS A 70 -2.03 -8.56 13.85
CA LYS A 70 -0.83 -7.79 14.16
C LYS A 70 0.08 -7.65 12.94
N LYS A 71 0.32 -8.76 12.24
CA LYS A 71 1.19 -8.79 11.05
C LYS A 71 0.58 -8.01 9.87
N ALA A 72 -0.74 -8.07 9.70
CA ALA A 72 -1.45 -7.28 8.71
C ALA A 72 -1.37 -5.77 9.01
N ASP A 73 -1.56 -5.39 10.27
CA ASP A 73 -1.48 -4.01 10.75
C ASP A 73 -0.09 -3.41 10.52
N ASP A 74 0.96 -4.12 10.93
CA ASP A 74 2.35 -3.69 10.75
C ASP A 74 2.68 -3.45 9.26
N LEU A 75 2.22 -4.35 8.37
CA LEU A 75 2.38 -4.22 6.93
C LEU A 75 1.58 -3.05 6.34
N ALA A 76 0.34 -2.86 6.80
CA ALA A 76 -0.52 -1.77 6.34
C ALA A 76 0.07 -0.41 6.71
N GLU A 77 0.58 -0.27 7.94
CA GLU A 77 1.26 0.95 8.39
C GLU A 77 2.53 1.24 7.59
N ASP A 78 3.33 0.23 7.30
CA ASP A 78 4.55 0.36 6.50
C ASP A 78 4.25 0.77 5.05
N ILE A 79 3.22 0.18 4.43
CA ILE A 79 2.73 0.59 3.11
C ILE A 79 2.18 2.03 3.16
N PHE A 80 1.43 2.39 4.21
CA PHE A 80 0.88 3.73 4.35
C PHE A 80 1.97 4.80 4.55
N LYS A 81 3.07 4.48 5.23
CA LYS A 81 4.27 5.34 5.28
C LYS A 81 4.85 5.55 3.89
N ALA A 82 4.89 4.51 3.05
CA ALA A 82 5.32 4.63 1.66
C ALA A 82 4.36 5.51 0.83
N PHE A 83 3.04 5.46 1.07
CA PHE A 83 2.07 6.36 0.42
C PHE A 83 2.39 7.82 0.71
N LYS A 84 2.59 8.15 1.99
CA LYS A 84 2.95 9.52 2.41
C LYS A 84 4.22 9.99 1.71
N LEU A 85 5.28 9.18 1.77
CA LEU A 85 6.56 9.52 1.17
C LEU A 85 6.46 9.73 -0.35
N GLU A 86 5.84 8.80 -1.08
CA GLU A 86 5.71 8.87 -2.53
C GLU A 86 4.82 10.06 -2.96
N SER A 87 3.76 10.36 -2.20
CA SER A 87 2.91 11.54 -2.45
C SER A 87 3.66 12.86 -2.25
N MET A 88 4.54 12.95 -1.24
CA MET A 88 5.41 14.11 -1.01
C MET A 88 6.40 14.32 -2.15
N PHE A 89 7.01 13.25 -2.66
CA PHE A 89 7.85 13.32 -3.86
C PHE A 89 7.05 13.85 -5.06
N ARG A 90 5.87 13.28 -5.36
CA ARG A 90 5.02 13.75 -6.47
C ARG A 90 4.72 15.25 -6.39
N MET A 91 4.30 15.75 -5.22
CA MET A 91 4.03 17.18 -5.03
C MET A 91 5.28 18.06 -5.20
N SER A 92 6.44 17.59 -4.73
CA SER A 92 7.70 18.34 -4.84
C SER A 92 8.15 18.48 -6.30
N PHE A 93 7.97 17.43 -7.11
CA PHE A 93 8.27 17.47 -8.55
C PHE A 93 7.31 18.39 -9.33
N VAL A 94 6.01 18.40 -9.00
CA VAL A 94 5.05 19.31 -9.63
C VAL A 94 5.45 20.77 -9.41
N ARG A 95 5.78 21.15 -8.17
CA ARG A 95 6.23 22.52 -7.83
C ARG A 95 7.57 22.89 -8.49
N HIS A 96 8.46 21.92 -8.73
CA HIS A 96 9.76 22.19 -9.36
C HIS A 96 9.64 22.41 -10.87
N ARG A 97 8.71 21.71 -11.55
CA ARG A 97 8.44 21.93 -12.98
C ARG A 97 7.82 23.30 -13.26
N GLU A 98 6.92 23.76 -12.39
CA GLU A 98 6.34 25.11 -12.51
C GLU A 98 7.45 26.17 -12.46
N LYS A 99 8.43 26.05 -11.56
CA LYS A 99 9.53 27.02 -11.43
C LYS A 99 10.53 27.07 -12.60
N ILE A 100 10.66 26.00 -13.38
CA ILE A 100 11.59 25.96 -14.54
C ILE A 100 10.91 26.49 -15.82
N MET A 101 9.58 26.54 -15.83
CA MET A 101 8.79 27.06 -16.95
C MET A 101 8.50 28.58 -16.88
N PHE A 102 9.09 29.30 -15.91
CA PHE A 102 9.03 30.76 -15.81
C PHE A 102 10.42 31.38 -15.91
#